data_AF-A0A962CYS0-F1
#
_entry.id   AF-A0A962CYS0-F1
#
_cell.length_a   1.000
_cell.length_b   1.000
_cell.length_c   1.000
_cell.angle_alpha   90.00
_cell.angle_beta   90.00
_cell.angle_gamma   90.00
#
_symmetry.space_group_name_H-M   'P 1'
#
loop_
_entity.id
_entity.type
_entity.pdbx_description
1 polymer ?
#
loop_
_entity_poly.entity_id
_entity_poly.type
_entity_poly.pdbx_seq_one_letter_code
_entity_poly.pdbx_strand_id
1 'polypeptide(L)'
;MNPWRILNIDPTDDKKAIKKAYAVLLKKYKPDEYPERFKEIQLAYKTALEQFNRKEIKPAEKPPVENTNVNNPENVEDNNEELILQETQPEVNVISEQDIQNQEIIAEQLFQQIHAMAFAPLVIKSKIENWKFLEQFYDIDDLLFRNEVARAIFQKTAEYNLFQMKQNRTLLIPSIILKYFNEIFDWTSKWQEYQRLYEDRYFIVTYYYIENDRKFSGIVDSIANPVKRIWSFTLDFFITGIVIFPFLIFIKDERVLSFIFISLFMLLRLWFELRNDSSASLGKKLNDLETFDLFGNYCSYKHILLRHLFLNLQLTVFLFIDEKTMKVNPFFFIIGGLIIILNTITYLSRKGLVHDYLSKTIIISK
;
A
#
# COMPACT_ATOMS: atom_id res chain seq x y z
N MET A 1 -5.16 -34.44 29.38
CA MET A 1 -6.29 -33.55 29.01
C MET A 1 -6.37 -33.45 27.50
N ASN A 2 -7.56 -33.23 26.92
CA ASN A 2 -7.71 -33.08 25.47
C ASN A 2 -7.36 -31.62 25.06
N PRO A 3 -6.27 -31.37 24.32
CA PRO A 3 -5.80 -30.03 24.02
C PRO A 3 -6.76 -29.22 23.15
N TRP A 4 -7.51 -29.90 22.27
CA TRP A 4 -8.47 -29.31 21.34
C TRP A 4 -9.65 -28.67 22.09
N ARG A 5 -10.14 -29.32 23.15
CA ARG A 5 -11.21 -28.77 24.00
C ARG A 5 -10.77 -27.54 24.79
N ILE A 6 -9.50 -27.45 25.17
CA ILE A 6 -8.96 -26.28 25.91
C ILE A 6 -8.72 -25.12 24.93
N LEU A 7 -8.23 -25.41 23.72
CA LEU A 7 -8.05 -24.42 22.66
C LEU A 7 -9.37 -23.99 21.98
N ASN A 8 -10.49 -24.63 22.34
CA ASN A 8 -11.82 -24.40 21.79
C ASN A 8 -11.88 -24.50 20.25
N ILE A 9 -11.19 -25.52 19.71
CA ILE A 9 -11.16 -25.85 18.28
C ILE A 9 -11.36 -27.35 18.09
N ASP A 10 -11.86 -27.75 16.92
CA ASP A 10 -11.86 -29.15 16.51
C ASP A 10 -10.43 -29.63 16.19
N PRO A 11 -10.14 -30.94 16.34
CA PRO A 11 -8.85 -31.50 15.92
C PRO A 11 -8.55 -31.15 14.47
N THR A 12 -7.47 -30.40 14.24
CA THR A 12 -7.11 -29.88 12.93
C THR A 12 -5.64 -30.15 12.63
N ASP A 13 -5.35 -30.33 11.34
CA ASP A 13 -4.00 -30.50 10.82
C ASP A 13 -3.47 -29.17 10.23
N ASP A 14 -4.12 -28.04 10.53
CA ASP A 14 -3.62 -26.71 10.19
C ASP A 14 -2.91 -26.06 11.39
N LYS A 15 -1.58 -25.97 11.31
CA LYS A 15 -0.73 -25.28 12.31
C LYS A 15 -1.15 -23.82 12.52
N LYS A 16 -1.67 -23.14 11.49
CA LYS A 16 -2.14 -21.74 11.60
C LYS A 16 -3.42 -21.64 12.43
N ALA A 17 -4.34 -22.60 12.31
CA ALA A 17 -5.56 -22.65 13.12
C ALA A 17 -5.25 -22.85 14.61
N ILE A 18 -4.27 -23.70 14.95
CA ILE A 18 -3.80 -23.90 16.33
C ILE A 18 -3.22 -22.61 16.92
N LYS A 19 -2.35 -21.91 16.17
CA LYS A 19 -1.76 -20.63 16.59
C LYS A 19 -2.83 -19.53 16.77
N LYS A 20 -3.81 -19.47 15.87
CA LYS A 20 -4.91 -18.49 15.93
C LYS A 20 -5.79 -18.69 17.16
N ALA A 21 -6.16 -19.93 17.47
CA ALA A 21 -6.97 -20.26 18.64
C ALA A 21 -6.26 -19.91 19.96
N TYR A 22 -4.96 -20.21 20.04
CA TYR A 22 -4.12 -19.83 21.17
C TYR A 22 -4.07 -18.30 21.36
N ALA A 23 -3.90 -17.53 20.27
CA ALA A 23 -3.89 -16.06 20.34
C ALA A 23 -5.23 -15.47 20.82
N VAL A 24 -6.37 -16.06 20.45
CA VAL A 24 -7.69 -15.63 20.94
C VAL A 24 -7.84 -15.88 22.45
N LEU A 25 -7.33 -17.01 22.95
CA LEU A 25 -7.39 -17.34 24.37
C LEU A 25 -6.45 -16.48 25.23
N LEU A 26 -5.28 -16.12 24.71
CA LEU A 26 -4.37 -15.18 25.38
C LEU A 26 -4.96 -13.77 25.51
N LYS A 27 -5.81 -13.35 24.57
CA LYS A 27 -6.55 -12.07 24.69
C LYS A 27 -7.62 -12.12 25.79
N LYS A 28 -8.18 -13.31 26.06
CA LYS A 28 -9.27 -13.50 27.04
C LYS A 28 -8.75 -13.75 28.46
N TYR A 29 -7.62 -14.44 28.60
CA TYR A 29 -7.06 -14.82 29.89
C TYR A 29 -5.66 -14.21 30.04
N LYS A 30 -5.58 -13.10 30.80
CA LYS A 30 -4.30 -12.45 31.10
C LYS A 30 -3.53 -13.21 32.18
N PRO A 31 -2.18 -13.29 32.09
CA PRO A 31 -1.35 -13.98 33.08
C PRO A 31 -1.56 -13.48 34.52
N ASP A 32 -1.74 -12.17 34.69
CA ASP A 32 -1.84 -11.52 36.00
C ASP A 32 -3.20 -11.75 36.68
N GLU A 33 -4.26 -11.98 35.89
CA GLU A 33 -5.63 -12.17 36.38
C GLU A 33 -5.99 -13.67 36.52
N TYR A 34 -5.42 -14.55 35.67
CA TYR A 34 -5.75 -15.98 35.64
C TYR A 34 -4.53 -16.88 35.39
N PRO A 35 -3.58 -17.00 36.35
CA PRO A 35 -2.32 -17.73 36.16
C PRO A 35 -2.52 -19.23 35.92
N GLU A 36 -3.51 -19.86 36.57
CA GLU A 36 -3.78 -21.29 36.39
C GLU A 36 -4.36 -21.59 35.00
N ARG A 37 -5.30 -20.77 34.53
CA ARG A 37 -5.89 -20.90 33.18
C ARG A 37 -4.84 -20.66 32.10
N PHE A 38 -3.94 -19.71 32.33
CA PHE A 38 -2.87 -19.42 31.40
C PHE A 38 -1.92 -20.63 31.23
N LYS A 39 -1.55 -21.29 32.33
CA LYS A 39 -0.77 -22.54 32.31
C LYS A 39 -1.48 -23.67 31.58
N GLU A 40 -2.79 -23.83 31.79
CA GLU A 40 -3.62 -24.82 31.07
C GLU A 40 -3.62 -24.57 29.56
N ILE A 41 -3.77 -23.31 29.14
CA ILE A 41 -3.80 -22.90 27.72
C ILE A 41 -2.45 -23.12 27.06
N GLN A 42 -1.35 -22.77 27.75
CA GLN A 42 0.01 -23.01 27.26
C GLN A 42 0.31 -24.51 27.10
N LEU A 43 -0.07 -25.33 28.09
CA LEU A 43 0.09 -26.77 28.04
C LEU A 43 -0.73 -27.38 26.89
N ALA A 44 -1.96 -26.91 26.67
CA ALA A 44 -2.81 -27.32 25.56
C ALA A 44 -2.23 -26.95 24.20
N TYR A 45 -1.67 -25.76 24.05
CA TYR A 45 -0.99 -25.33 22.83
C TYR A 45 0.24 -26.18 22.52
N LYS A 46 1.11 -26.41 23.51
CA LYS A 46 2.30 -27.25 23.36
C LYS A 46 1.93 -28.67 22.96
N THR A 47 0.96 -29.27 23.66
CA THR A 47 0.50 -30.64 23.35
C THR A 47 -0.21 -30.75 22.00
N ALA A 48 -0.93 -29.72 21.54
CA ALA A 48 -1.50 -29.69 20.18
C ALA A 48 -0.41 -29.64 19.10
N LEU A 49 0.64 -28.83 19.30
CA LEU A 49 1.79 -28.78 18.39
C LEU A 49 2.59 -30.07 18.38
N GLU A 50 2.79 -30.71 19.54
CA GLU A 50 3.43 -32.02 19.63
C GLU A 50 2.61 -33.10 18.93
N GLN A 51 1.26 -33.05 19.01
CA GLN A 51 0.38 -33.96 18.28
C GLN A 51 0.44 -33.72 16.77
N PHE A 52 0.52 -32.46 16.33
CA PHE A 52 0.75 -32.10 14.93
C PHE A 52 2.09 -32.66 14.42
N ASN A 53 3.18 -32.38 15.13
CA ASN A 53 4.52 -32.87 14.77
C ASN A 53 4.63 -34.41 14.82
N ARG A 54 3.90 -35.06 15.73
CA ARG A 54 3.85 -36.54 15.84
C ARG A 54 2.96 -37.19 14.79
N LYS A 55 2.01 -36.47 14.19
CA LYS A 55 1.26 -36.95 13.01
C LYS A 55 2.09 -36.88 11.73
N GLU A 56 3.00 -35.91 11.62
CA GLU A 56 3.98 -35.87 10.52
C GLU A 56 5.02 -37.00 10.63
N ILE A 57 5.17 -37.63 11.81
CA ILE A 57 6.16 -38.69 12.06
C ILE A 57 5.49 -39.90 12.72
N LYS A 58 5.04 -40.90 11.94
CA LYS A 58 4.92 -42.33 12.36
C LYS A 58 4.44 -43.25 11.22
N PRO A 59 4.78 -44.56 11.21
CA PRO A 59 6.08 -45.19 11.52
C PRO A 59 6.45 -46.35 10.55
N ALA A 60 7.74 -46.56 10.27
CA ALA A 60 8.22 -47.85 9.76
C ALA A 60 8.37 -48.86 10.92
N GLU A 61 7.83 -50.06 10.74
CA GLU A 61 7.81 -51.18 11.70
C GLU A 61 9.19 -51.85 11.91
N LYS A 62 9.61 -51.94 13.18
CA LYS A 62 10.04 -53.12 14.01
C LYS A 62 10.51 -54.43 13.32
N PRO A 63 11.32 -55.32 13.95
CA PRO A 63 10.99 -55.91 15.28
C PRO A 63 12.22 -56.41 16.12
N PRO A 64 12.09 -57.34 17.12
CA PRO A 64 12.36 -57.09 18.55
C PRO A 64 13.32 -58.14 19.17
N VAL A 65 13.49 -58.19 20.51
CA VAL A 65 13.67 -59.38 21.41
C VAL A 65 14.15 -58.85 22.79
N GLU A 66 13.28 -58.83 23.82
CA GLU A 66 13.19 -59.73 25.01
C GLU A 66 14.32 -59.54 26.06
N ASN A 67 14.16 -59.69 27.39
CA ASN A 67 13.09 -59.80 28.38
C ASN A 67 13.81 -59.85 29.77
N THR A 68 13.15 -59.39 30.86
CA THR A 68 13.24 -59.90 32.27
C THR A 68 14.59 -59.82 33.03
N ASN A 69 14.77 -59.74 34.35
CA ASN A 69 13.99 -59.90 35.60
C ASN A 69 14.92 -59.43 36.78
N VAL A 70 14.45 -58.70 37.81
CA VAL A 70 14.14 -59.14 39.21
C VAL A 70 15.31 -59.19 40.24
N ASN A 71 15.12 -58.51 41.39
CA ASN A 71 15.71 -58.64 42.76
C ASN A 71 17.24 -58.45 42.91
N ASN A 72 17.83 -57.90 43.99
CA ASN A 72 17.46 -57.55 45.37
C ASN A 72 18.54 -56.56 45.96
N PRO A 73 18.38 -55.95 47.15
CA PRO A 73 19.29 -54.94 47.73
C PRO A 73 20.32 -55.55 48.71
N GLU A 74 21.48 -54.89 48.89
CA GLU A 74 22.23 -54.75 50.17
C GLU A 74 23.62 -54.10 49.99
N ASN A 75 23.89 -53.07 50.84
CA ASN A 75 25.16 -52.76 51.54
C ASN A 75 26.41 -52.35 50.70
N VAL A 76 27.20 -51.30 50.98
CA VAL A 76 27.60 -50.55 52.20
C VAL A 76 28.14 -49.16 51.77
N GLU A 77 27.87 -48.13 52.59
CA GLU A 77 28.66 -46.95 53.03
C GLU A 77 29.98 -46.61 52.29
N ASP A 78 30.50 -45.40 52.17
CA ASP A 78 30.29 -44.10 52.81
C ASP A 78 31.06 -43.06 51.97
N ASN A 79 30.77 -41.77 52.20
CA ASN A 79 31.62 -40.58 52.04
C ASN A 79 30.87 -39.40 51.40
N ASN A 80 30.10 -38.76 52.29
CA ASN A 80 30.17 -37.35 52.64
C ASN A 80 29.83 -36.27 51.60
N GLU A 81 28.79 -35.52 51.97
CA GLU A 81 28.70 -34.05 52.00
C GLU A 81 28.83 -33.36 50.62
N GLU A 82 27.88 -32.54 50.15
CA GLU A 82 27.23 -31.42 50.82
C GLU A 82 26.33 -30.74 49.76
N LEU A 83 25.21 -30.12 50.19
CA LEU A 83 24.53 -28.98 49.51
C LEU A 83 23.93 -29.28 48.10
N ILE A 84 22.66 -29.03 47.76
CA ILE A 84 21.90 -27.78 47.79
C ILE A 84 20.43 -28.14 47.53
N LEU A 85 19.52 -27.60 48.33
CA LEU A 85 18.09 -27.50 48.03
C LEU A 85 17.90 -26.78 46.68
N GLN A 86 17.56 -27.50 45.61
CA GLN A 86 17.23 -26.87 44.33
C GLN A 86 15.89 -26.13 44.46
N GLU A 87 15.99 -24.83 44.73
CA GLU A 87 14.95 -23.86 44.44
C GLU A 87 14.60 -23.95 42.95
N THR A 88 13.37 -24.32 42.64
CA THR A 88 12.76 -24.14 41.32
C THR A 88 12.73 -22.66 40.97
N GLN A 89 13.74 -22.19 40.23
CA GLN A 89 13.66 -20.92 39.51
C GLN A 89 12.89 -21.11 38.20
N PRO A 90 12.06 -20.14 37.79
CA PRO A 90 11.33 -20.19 36.54
C PRO A 90 12.32 -20.10 35.36
N GLU A 91 12.24 -21.07 34.46
CA GLU A 91 12.98 -21.12 33.20
C GLU A 91 12.59 -19.89 32.34
N VAL A 92 13.42 -18.84 32.38
CA VAL A 92 13.36 -17.75 31.41
C VAL A 92 13.83 -18.35 30.08
N ASN A 93 12.93 -18.42 29.11
CA ASN A 93 13.20 -18.91 27.77
C ASN A 93 14.22 -17.96 27.09
N VAL A 94 15.51 -18.28 27.17
CA VAL A 94 16.58 -17.50 26.55
C VAL A 94 16.43 -17.63 25.04
N ILE A 95 15.99 -16.55 24.38
CA ILE A 95 16.00 -16.44 22.92
C ILE A 95 17.46 -16.60 22.47
N SER A 96 17.74 -17.50 21.53
CA SER A 96 19.12 -17.70 21.07
C SER A 96 19.61 -16.43 20.35
N GLU A 97 20.91 -16.10 20.45
CA GLU A 97 21.49 -14.94 19.76
C GLU A 97 21.24 -15.00 18.23
N GLN A 98 21.16 -16.20 17.67
CA GLN A 98 20.81 -16.42 16.27
C GLN A 98 19.35 -16.05 15.95
N ASP A 99 18.41 -16.33 16.85
CA ASP A 99 17.01 -15.96 16.68
C ASP A 99 16.81 -14.45 16.77
N ILE A 100 17.53 -13.77 17.67
CA ILE A 100 17.55 -12.30 17.78
C ILE A 100 18.07 -11.70 16.46
N GLN A 101 19.22 -12.16 15.98
CA GLN A 101 19.82 -11.65 14.74
C GLN A 101 18.90 -11.86 13.53
N ASN A 102 18.23 -13.01 13.44
CA ASN A 102 17.28 -13.29 12.37
C ASN A 102 16.06 -12.35 12.40
N GLN A 103 15.53 -12.05 13.59
CA GLN A 103 14.41 -11.12 13.74
C GLN A 103 14.81 -9.68 13.37
N GLU A 104 16.00 -9.24 13.75
CA GLU A 104 16.54 -7.93 13.35
C GLU A 104 16.67 -7.81 11.83
N ILE A 105 17.14 -8.86 11.15
CA ILE A 105 17.23 -8.90 9.68
C ILE A 105 15.85 -8.76 9.05
N ILE A 106 14.83 -9.47 9.58
CA ILE A 106 13.45 -9.36 9.08
C ILE A 106 12.94 -7.92 9.25
N ALA A 107 13.16 -7.32 10.44
CA ALA A 107 12.75 -5.95 10.70
C ALA A 107 13.42 -4.97 9.73
N GLU A 108 14.72 -5.09 9.51
CA GLU A 108 15.46 -4.22 8.58
C GLU A 108 14.96 -4.37 7.15
N GLN A 109 14.73 -5.61 6.69
CA GLN A 109 14.16 -5.89 5.37
C GLN A 109 12.77 -5.25 5.21
N LEU A 110 11.92 -5.34 6.23
CA LEU A 110 10.61 -4.67 6.24
C LEU A 110 10.77 -3.15 6.07
N PHE A 111 11.66 -2.51 6.83
CA PHE A 111 11.92 -1.08 6.71
C PHE A 111 12.39 -0.67 5.32
N GLN A 112 13.34 -1.41 4.76
CA GLN A 112 13.88 -1.14 3.42
C GLN A 112 12.80 -1.27 2.34
N GLN A 113 11.97 -2.32 2.41
CA GLN A 113 10.88 -2.52 1.45
C GLN A 113 9.78 -1.48 1.60
N ILE A 114 9.43 -1.08 2.83
CA ILE A 114 8.47 0.02 3.07
C ILE A 114 9.00 1.32 2.48
N HIS A 115 10.28 1.64 2.71
CA HIS A 115 10.90 2.83 2.15
C HIS A 115 10.82 2.81 0.62
N ALA A 116 11.32 1.74 -0.01
CA ALA A 116 11.30 1.60 -1.46
C ALA A 116 9.88 1.75 -2.05
N MET A 117 8.88 1.15 -1.39
CA MET A 117 7.50 1.20 -1.86
C MET A 117 6.84 2.57 -1.63
N ALA A 118 7.13 3.26 -0.52
CA ALA A 118 6.56 4.57 -0.25
C ALA A 118 6.90 5.60 -1.34
N PHE A 119 8.10 5.50 -1.90
CA PHE A 119 8.59 6.35 -2.99
C PHE A 119 8.34 5.78 -4.40
N ALA A 120 7.65 4.64 -4.52
CA ALA A 120 7.24 4.11 -5.81
C ALA A 120 6.13 4.96 -6.47
N PRO A 121 5.96 4.87 -7.80
CA PRO A 121 4.82 5.47 -8.51
C PRO A 121 3.47 5.17 -7.84
N LEU A 122 2.57 6.15 -7.84
CA LEU A 122 1.27 6.09 -7.15
C LEU A 122 0.46 4.84 -7.49
N VAL A 123 0.43 4.48 -8.78
CA VAL A 123 -0.29 3.30 -9.28
C VAL A 123 0.24 1.99 -8.69
N ILE A 124 1.53 1.95 -8.38
CA ILE A 124 2.19 0.77 -7.78
C ILE A 124 1.91 0.76 -6.28
N LYS A 125 2.21 1.85 -5.57
CA LYS A 125 2.05 1.90 -4.11
C LYS A 125 0.59 1.93 -3.64
N SER A 126 -0.38 2.25 -4.49
CA SER A 126 -1.80 2.24 -4.10
C SER A 126 -2.43 0.83 -4.13
N LYS A 127 -1.70 -0.19 -4.59
CA LYS A 127 -2.17 -1.58 -4.66
C LYS A 127 -1.72 -2.36 -3.43
N ILE A 128 -2.68 -2.94 -2.70
CA ILE A 128 -2.42 -3.74 -1.49
C ILE A 128 -1.54 -4.96 -1.82
N GLU A 129 -1.68 -5.55 -3.01
CA GLU A 129 -0.89 -6.72 -3.43
C GLU A 129 0.62 -6.47 -3.34
N ASN A 130 1.04 -5.23 -3.62
CA ASN A 130 2.44 -4.85 -3.60
C ASN A 130 2.98 -4.67 -2.17
N TRP A 131 2.10 -4.58 -1.16
CA TRP A 131 2.45 -4.47 0.26
C TRP A 131 2.34 -5.80 1.03
N LYS A 132 2.03 -6.91 0.37
CA LYS A 132 1.89 -8.22 1.02
C LYS A 132 3.16 -8.72 1.72
N PHE A 133 4.33 -8.18 1.38
CA PHE A 133 5.57 -8.47 2.09
C PHE A 133 5.50 -8.12 3.59
N LEU A 134 4.61 -7.21 3.99
CA LEU A 134 4.36 -6.87 5.39
C LEU A 134 3.84 -8.03 6.22
N GLU A 135 3.29 -9.09 5.60
CA GLU A 135 2.87 -10.30 6.32
C GLU A 135 4.06 -11.01 7.00
N GLN A 136 5.30 -10.76 6.57
CA GLN A 136 6.53 -11.23 7.25
C GLN A 136 6.65 -10.70 8.68
N PHE A 137 5.94 -9.62 9.02
CA PHE A 137 5.85 -9.13 10.39
C PHE A 137 5.34 -10.18 11.38
N TYR A 138 4.52 -11.13 10.93
CA TYR A 138 4.01 -12.20 11.78
C TYR A 138 5.08 -13.26 12.13
N ASP A 139 6.20 -13.29 11.42
CA ASP A 139 7.32 -14.21 11.64
C ASP A 139 8.24 -13.77 12.79
N ILE A 140 8.09 -12.53 13.29
CA ILE A 140 8.86 -12.01 14.44
C ILE A 140 8.27 -12.57 15.73
N ASP A 141 8.79 -13.66 16.27
CA ASP A 141 8.19 -14.35 17.42
C ASP A 141 8.22 -13.54 18.73
N ASP A 142 9.26 -12.72 18.97
CA ASP A 142 9.34 -11.89 20.17
C ASP A 142 8.28 -10.77 20.14
N LEU A 143 7.35 -10.81 21.10
CA LEU A 143 6.27 -9.84 21.23
C LEU A 143 6.78 -8.42 21.54
N LEU A 144 7.81 -8.29 22.38
CA LEU A 144 8.36 -6.99 22.75
C LEU A 144 9.03 -6.34 21.54
N PHE A 145 9.92 -7.08 20.88
CA PHE A 145 10.58 -6.63 19.66
C PHE A 145 9.57 -6.34 18.53
N ARG A 146 8.56 -7.20 18.33
CA ARG A 146 7.47 -6.98 17.37
C ARG A 146 6.74 -5.65 17.64
N ASN A 147 6.49 -5.30 18.90
CA ASN A 147 5.88 -4.02 19.26
C ASN A 147 6.81 -2.83 18.98
N GLU A 148 8.12 -2.97 19.18
CA GLU A 148 9.10 -1.95 18.81
C GLU A 148 9.16 -1.73 17.30
N VAL A 149 9.16 -2.80 16.52
CA VAL A 149 9.10 -2.74 15.05
C VAL A 149 7.83 -2.03 14.59
N ALA A 150 6.66 -2.39 15.14
CA ALA A 150 5.40 -1.71 14.81
C ALA A 150 5.44 -0.20 15.12
N ARG A 151 6.06 0.18 16.24
CA ARG A 151 6.25 1.58 16.64
C ARG A 151 7.17 2.34 15.70
N ALA A 152 8.31 1.75 15.37
CA ALA A 152 9.26 2.34 14.44
C ALA A 152 8.67 2.45 13.00
N ILE A 153 7.86 1.49 12.55
CA ILE A 153 7.15 1.57 11.26
C ILE A 153 6.11 2.70 11.29
N PHE A 154 5.35 2.86 12.39
CA PHE A 154 4.42 3.97 12.54
C PHE A 154 5.13 5.32 12.44
N GLN A 155 6.23 5.46 13.19
CA GLN A 155 7.05 6.66 13.17
C GLN A 155 7.52 6.99 11.76
N LYS A 156 8.13 6.02 11.05
CA LYS A 156 8.63 6.23 9.68
C LYS A 156 7.51 6.56 8.70
N THR A 157 6.36 5.90 8.82
CA THR A 157 5.18 6.18 8.01
C THR A 157 4.67 7.61 8.23
N ALA A 158 4.61 8.06 9.47
CA ALA A 158 4.22 9.42 9.83
C ALA A 158 5.22 10.46 9.32
N GLU A 159 6.52 10.19 9.44
CA GLU A 159 7.59 11.05 8.91
C GLU A 159 7.45 11.25 7.39
N TYR A 160 7.23 10.17 6.65
CA TYR A 160 7.02 10.20 5.20
C TYR A 160 5.77 10.99 4.81
N ASN A 161 4.65 10.73 5.47
CA ASN A 161 3.41 11.44 5.19
C ASN A 161 3.49 12.92 5.58
N LEU A 162 4.16 13.26 6.69
CA LEU A 162 4.37 14.63 7.13
C LEU A 162 5.26 15.40 6.17
N PHE A 163 6.35 14.77 5.69
CA PHE A 163 7.22 15.34 4.65
C PHE A 163 6.40 15.71 3.41
N GLN A 164 5.56 14.78 2.94
CA GLN A 164 4.73 14.99 1.76
C GLN A 164 3.64 16.04 1.98
N MET A 165 2.98 16.01 3.13
CA MET A 165 1.89 16.93 3.49
C MET A 165 2.39 18.38 3.51
N LYS A 166 3.61 18.62 4.01
CA LYS A 166 4.22 19.96 4.03
C LYS A 166 4.49 20.51 2.64
N GLN A 167 4.89 19.66 1.69
CA GLN A 167 5.24 20.10 0.34
C GLN A 167 4.03 20.17 -0.59
N ASN A 168 3.16 19.17 -0.55
CA ASN A 168 2.16 18.92 -1.60
C ASN A 168 0.73 18.77 -1.07
N ARG A 169 0.51 18.86 0.25
CA ARG A 169 -0.80 18.64 0.90
C ARG A 169 -1.43 17.28 0.59
N THR A 170 -0.60 16.29 0.27
CA THR A 170 -0.97 14.90 -0.01
C THR A 170 -0.20 13.96 0.93
N LEU A 171 -0.64 12.70 1.02
CA LEU A 171 0.07 11.66 1.78
C LEU A 171 1.02 10.90 0.86
N LEU A 172 2.20 10.52 1.36
CA LEU A 172 3.12 9.67 0.61
C LEU A 172 2.60 8.23 0.57
N ILE A 173 2.20 7.70 1.73
CA ILE A 173 1.53 6.42 1.90
C ILE A 173 0.02 6.68 1.96
N PRO A 174 -0.75 6.26 0.94
CA PRO A 174 -2.18 6.54 0.83
C PRO A 174 -3.00 5.94 1.99
N SER A 175 -4.17 6.54 2.27
CA SER A 175 -5.10 6.08 3.33
C SER A 175 -5.46 4.60 3.20
N ILE A 176 -5.71 4.09 1.99
CA ILE A 176 -6.00 2.64 1.78
C ILE A 176 -4.87 1.74 2.30
N ILE A 177 -3.62 2.17 2.11
CA ILE A 177 -2.45 1.43 2.60
C ILE A 177 -2.28 1.62 4.10
N LEU A 178 -2.58 2.81 4.64
CA LEU A 178 -2.57 3.04 6.09
C LEU A 178 -3.57 2.14 6.83
N LYS A 179 -4.75 1.88 6.22
CA LYS A 179 -5.71 0.92 6.76
C LYS A 179 -5.16 -0.50 6.74
N TYR A 180 -4.53 -0.91 5.65
CA TYR A 180 -3.85 -2.20 5.57
C TYR A 180 -2.71 -2.33 6.60
N PHE A 181 -1.93 -1.27 6.82
CA PHE A 181 -0.92 -1.23 7.89
C PHE A 181 -1.58 -1.41 9.25
N ASN A 182 -2.73 -0.75 9.49
CA ASN A 182 -3.47 -0.92 10.72
C ASN A 182 -3.98 -2.35 10.93
N GLU A 183 -4.39 -3.06 9.87
CA GLU A 183 -4.79 -4.47 9.95
C GLU A 183 -3.63 -5.39 10.39
N ILE A 184 -2.39 -5.05 10.03
CA ILE A 184 -1.19 -5.83 10.37
C ILE A 184 -0.63 -5.46 11.73
N PHE A 185 -0.48 -4.16 12.00
CA PHE A 185 0.25 -3.64 13.15
C PHE A 185 -0.65 -3.24 14.32
N ASP A 186 -1.98 -3.22 14.12
CA ASP A 186 -2.99 -2.91 15.14
C ASP A 186 -2.74 -1.56 15.85
N TRP A 187 -2.39 -0.53 15.07
CA TRP A 187 -2.09 0.81 15.58
C TRP A 187 -3.27 1.46 16.28
N THR A 188 -4.48 1.25 15.77
CA THR A 188 -5.74 1.80 16.31
C THR A 188 -6.01 1.34 17.73
N SER A 189 -5.74 0.07 18.07
CA SER A 189 -5.95 -0.46 19.43
C SER A 189 -5.01 0.13 20.47
N LYS A 190 -3.85 0.66 20.04
CA LYS A 190 -2.80 1.19 20.93
C LYS A 190 -2.64 2.71 20.83
N TRP A 191 -3.62 3.42 20.29
CA TRP A 191 -3.48 4.84 19.93
C TRP A 191 -3.03 5.75 21.08
N GLN A 192 -3.45 5.48 22.32
CA GLN A 192 -3.02 6.26 23.49
C GLN A 192 -1.52 6.12 23.76
N GLU A 193 -0.94 4.95 23.50
CA GLU A 193 0.51 4.72 23.62
C GLU A 193 1.24 5.60 22.59
N TYR A 194 0.84 5.51 21.33
CA TYR A 194 1.43 6.30 20.25
C TYR A 194 1.31 7.81 20.51
N GLN A 195 0.21 8.28 21.12
CA GLN A 195 -0.02 9.71 21.36
C GLN A 195 0.91 10.26 22.43
N ARG A 196 1.32 9.42 23.38
CA ARG A 196 2.30 9.79 24.40
C ARG A 196 3.73 9.80 23.85
N LEU A 197 4.02 8.93 22.89
CA LEU A 197 5.37 8.73 22.36
C LEU A 197 5.72 9.70 21.22
N TYR A 198 4.75 10.17 20.45
CA TYR A 198 4.97 10.95 19.23
C TYR A 198 4.21 12.27 19.23
N GLU A 199 4.66 13.22 18.42
CA GLU A 199 3.98 14.51 18.26
C GLU A 199 2.55 14.37 17.70
N ASP A 200 1.64 15.26 18.10
CA ASP A 200 0.25 15.30 17.58
C ASP A 200 0.18 15.36 16.05
N ARG A 201 1.17 15.95 15.39
CA ARG A 201 1.24 16.04 13.93
C ARG A 201 1.33 14.67 13.26
N TYR A 202 1.91 13.68 13.94
CA TYR A 202 2.04 12.32 13.39
C TYR A 202 0.66 11.67 13.33
N PHE A 203 -0.17 11.88 14.34
CA PHE A 203 -1.57 11.42 14.39
C PHE A 203 -2.42 11.97 13.25
N ILE A 204 -2.24 13.25 12.93
CA ILE A 204 -2.99 13.91 11.85
C ILE A 204 -2.69 13.27 10.49
N VAL A 205 -1.46 12.79 10.25
CA VAL A 205 -1.04 12.25 8.95
C VAL A 205 -1.09 10.71 8.87
N THR A 206 -1.43 10.04 9.98
CA THR A 206 -1.64 8.59 10.02
C THR A 206 -3.04 8.28 10.54
N TYR A 207 -3.26 8.39 11.85
CA TYR A 207 -4.47 7.97 12.56
C TYR A 207 -5.74 8.58 12.00
N TYR A 208 -5.73 9.90 11.78
CA TYR A 208 -6.87 10.61 11.23
C TYR A 208 -7.31 10.04 9.86
N TYR A 209 -6.37 9.58 9.04
CA TYR A 209 -6.64 8.99 7.73
C TYR A 209 -6.89 7.48 7.75
N ILE A 210 -6.59 6.81 8.87
CA ILE A 210 -6.98 5.41 9.11
C ILE A 210 -8.47 5.36 9.46
N GLU A 211 -8.90 6.20 10.41
CA GLU A 211 -10.30 6.24 10.88
C GLU A 211 -11.24 6.93 9.88
N ASN A 212 -10.81 8.06 9.31
CA ASN A 212 -11.67 8.79 8.38
C ASN A 212 -11.50 8.26 6.97
N ASP A 213 -12.61 7.87 6.37
CA ASP A 213 -12.71 7.39 5.01
C ASP A 213 -12.62 8.53 3.98
N ARG A 214 -11.66 9.46 4.16
CA ARG A 214 -11.45 10.54 3.20
C ARG A 214 -10.94 9.96 1.89
N LYS A 215 -11.86 9.74 0.94
CA LYS A 215 -11.84 9.74 -0.55
C LYS A 215 -10.60 9.34 -1.36
N PHE A 216 -9.43 9.13 -0.77
CA PHE A 216 -8.21 8.65 -1.42
C PHE A 216 -8.16 7.12 -1.52
N SER A 217 -9.19 6.41 -1.04
CA SER A 217 -9.23 4.96 -0.93
C SER A 217 -9.42 4.20 -2.25
N GLY A 218 -9.53 4.89 -3.40
CA GLY A 218 -9.85 4.26 -4.69
C GLY A 218 -8.95 4.65 -5.87
N ILE A 219 -7.76 5.21 -5.66
CA ILE A 219 -6.95 5.82 -6.74
C ILE A 219 -6.75 4.89 -7.95
N VAL A 220 -6.50 3.60 -7.73
CA VAL A 220 -6.18 2.65 -8.81
C VAL A 220 -7.39 2.37 -9.71
N ASP A 221 -8.57 2.18 -9.12
CA ASP A 221 -9.82 1.96 -9.88
C ASP A 221 -10.38 3.25 -10.48
N SER A 222 -9.89 4.39 -9.99
CA SER A 222 -10.34 5.71 -10.38
C SER A 222 -9.52 6.36 -11.50
N ILE A 223 -8.51 5.68 -12.07
CA ILE A 223 -7.80 6.22 -13.24
C ILE A 223 -8.83 6.52 -14.33
N ALA A 224 -8.90 7.79 -14.74
CA ALA A 224 -9.98 8.26 -15.59
C ALA A 224 -9.98 7.50 -16.93
N ASN A 225 -11.11 6.87 -17.26
CA ASN A 225 -11.30 6.19 -18.54
C ASN A 225 -11.10 7.20 -19.70
N PRO A 226 -10.43 6.82 -20.82
CA PRO A 226 -10.21 7.68 -21.98
C PRO A 226 -11.49 8.35 -22.50
N VAL A 227 -12.65 7.69 -22.45
CA VAL A 227 -13.92 8.28 -22.89
C VAL A 227 -14.27 9.53 -22.09
N LYS A 228 -14.16 9.46 -20.75
CA LYS A 228 -14.37 10.64 -19.88
C LYS A 228 -13.35 11.75 -20.16
N ARG A 229 -12.10 11.38 -20.48
CA ARG A 229 -11.04 12.34 -20.80
C ARG A 229 -11.32 13.07 -22.12
N ILE A 230 -11.68 12.33 -23.17
CA ILE A 230 -12.06 12.88 -24.48
C ILE A 230 -13.27 13.79 -24.30
N TRP A 231 -14.29 13.34 -23.57
CA TRP A 231 -15.47 14.15 -23.27
C TRP A 231 -15.10 15.45 -22.54
N SER A 232 -14.18 15.41 -21.57
CA SER A 232 -13.72 16.62 -20.88
C SER A 232 -13.04 17.62 -21.83
N PHE A 233 -12.26 17.12 -22.78
CA PHE A 233 -11.59 17.93 -23.79
C PHE A 233 -12.61 18.53 -24.78
N THR A 234 -13.60 17.74 -25.17
CA THR A 234 -14.72 18.21 -26.00
C THR A 234 -15.51 19.32 -25.31
N LEU A 235 -15.77 19.19 -24.01
CA LEU A 235 -16.39 20.26 -23.22
C LEU A 235 -15.53 21.52 -23.17
N ASP A 236 -14.22 21.40 -22.95
CA ASP A 236 -13.30 22.54 -23.00
C ASP A 236 -13.42 23.30 -24.34
N PHE A 237 -13.47 22.55 -25.45
CA PHE A 237 -13.58 23.09 -26.80
C PHE A 237 -14.91 23.84 -27.02
N PHE A 238 -16.04 23.23 -26.66
CA PHE A 238 -17.36 23.85 -26.80
C PHE A 238 -17.52 25.10 -25.93
N ILE A 239 -17.08 25.05 -24.68
CA ILE A 239 -17.17 26.19 -23.75
C ILE A 239 -16.33 27.35 -24.27
N THR A 240 -15.13 27.05 -24.77
CA THR A 240 -14.29 28.05 -25.43
C THR A 240 -15.00 28.63 -26.67
N GLY A 241 -15.62 27.77 -27.49
CA GLY A 241 -16.48 28.16 -28.61
C GLY A 241 -17.53 29.20 -28.20
N ILE A 242 -18.34 28.87 -27.20
CA ILE A 242 -19.43 29.74 -26.72
C ILE A 242 -18.90 31.09 -26.24
N VAL A 243 -17.78 31.10 -25.51
CA VAL A 243 -17.22 32.33 -24.94
C VAL A 243 -16.58 33.22 -26.01
N ILE A 244 -15.90 32.62 -26.98
CA ILE A 244 -15.06 33.36 -27.93
C ILE A 244 -15.80 33.71 -29.22
N PHE A 245 -16.73 32.87 -29.67
CA PHE A 245 -17.44 33.03 -30.94
C PHE A 245 -18.07 34.42 -31.16
N PRO A 246 -18.73 35.05 -30.16
CA PRO A 246 -19.29 36.41 -30.33
C PRO A 246 -18.25 37.46 -30.72
N PHE A 247 -16.99 37.28 -30.30
CA PHE A 247 -15.90 38.21 -30.58
C PHE A 247 -15.25 37.98 -31.94
N LEU A 248 -15.45 36.80 -32.54
CA LEU A 248 -14.80 36.43 -33.79
C LEU A 248 -15.69 36.61 -35.04
N ILE A 249 -16.98 36.90 -34.85
CA ILE A 249 -17.97 36.98 -35.95
C ILE A 249 -17.64 38.03 -37.02
N PHE A 250 -16.77 39.00 -36.70
CA PHE A 250 -16.36 40.07 -37.61
C PHE A 250 -15.20 39.67 -38.55
N ILE A 251 -14.55 38.52 -38.28
CA ILE A 251 -13.41 38.04 -39.06
C ILE A 251 -13.93 37.27 -40.28
N LYS A 252 -13.75 37.84 -41.47
CA LYS A 252 -14.20 37.25 -42.73
C LYS A 252 -13.28 36.17 -43.28
N ASP A 253 -12.00 36.22 -42.94
CA ASP A 253 -11.02 35.23 -43.39
C ASP A 253 -11.08 34.01 -42.47
N GLU A 254 -11.57 32.90 -43.00
CA GLU A 254 -11.76 31.63 -42.28
C GLU A 254 -10.44 31.07 -41.71
N ARG A 255 -9.31 31.28 -42.39
CA ARG A 255 -8.00 30.82 -41.90
C ARG A 255 -7.55 31.63 -40.69
N VAL A 256 -7.72 32.95 -40.77
CA VAL A 256 -7.40 33.86 -39.67
C VAL A 256 -8.32 33.59 -38.48
N LEU A 257 -9.61 33.37 -38.74
CA LEU A 257 -10.61 32.98 -37.75
C LEU A 257 -10.19 31.71 -37.01
N SER A 258 -9.89 30.64 -37.75
CA SER A 258 -9.47 29.35 -37.19
C SER A 258 -8.19 29.50 -36.37
N PHE A 259 -7.18 30.19 -36.89
CA PHE A 259 -5.92 30.42 -36.18
C PHE A 259 -6.10 31.15 -34.85
N ILE A 260 -6.90 32.22 -34.84
CA ILE A 260 -7.19 32.99 -33.63
C ILE A 260 -7.97 32.15 -32.63
N PHE A 261 -9.01 31.43 -33.10
CA PHE A 261 -9.82 30.56 -32.25
C PHE A 261 -8.96 29.50 -31.54
N ILE A 262 -8.11 28.79 -32.28
CA ILE A 262 -7.24 27.74 -31.74
C ILE A 262 -6.21 28.31 -30.77
N SER A 263 -5.61 29.46 -31.10
CA SER A 263 -4.64 30.13 -30.22
C SER A 263 -5.28 30.51 -28.89
N LEU A 264 -6.48 31.10 -28.94
CA LEU A 264 -7.22 31.46 -27.73
C LEU A 264 -7.69 30.22 -26.95
N PHE A 265 -8.11 29.15 -27.63
CA PHE A 265 -8.43 27.88 -26.99
C PHE A 265 -7.25 27.32 -26.20
N MET A 266 -6.06 27.28 -26.82
CA MET A 266 -4.84 26.81 -26.16
C MET A 266 -4.51 27.68 -24.93
N LEU A 267 -4.57 29.00 -25.07
CA LEU A 267 -4.27 29.95 -23.98
C LEU A 267 -5.28 29.86 -22.83
N LEU A 268 -6.58 29.84 -23.14
CA LEU A 268 -7.65 29.76 -22.14
C LEU A 268 -7.54 28.45 -21.35
N ARG A 269 -7.32 27.34 -22.05
CA ARG A 269 -7.13 26.03 -21.42
C ARG A 269 -5.88 26.00 -20.53
N LEU A 270 -4.76 26.57 -20.98
CA LEU A 270 -3.55 26.69 -20.15
C LEU A 270 -3.81 27.53 -18.90
N TRP A 271 -4.48 28.66 -19.07
CA TRP A 271 -4.81 29.57 -17.97
C TRP A 271 -5.65 28.89 -16.89
N PHE A 272 -6.65 28.10 -17.28
CA PHE A 272 -7.43 27.31 -16.33
C PHE A 272 -6.60 26.23 -15.62
N GLU A 273 -5.76 25.48 -16.35
CA GLU A 273 -4.89 24.45 -15.76
C GLU A 273 -3.86 25.05 -14.78
N LEU A 274 -3.34 26.25 -15.03
CA LEU A 274 -2.40 26.94 -14.14
C LEU A 274 -3.03 27.53 -12.88
N ARG A 275 -4.32 27.90 -12.93
CA ARG A 275 -5.00 28.57 -11.82
C ARG A 275 -5.62 27.62 -10.81
N ASN A 276 -5.89 26.39 -11.22
CA ASN A 276 -6.62 25.42 -10.42
C ASN A 276 -5.64 24.47 -9.72
N ASP A 277 -5.77 24.29 -8.40
CA ASP A 277 -4.86 23.45 -7.61
C ASP A 277 -4.78 22.01 -8.14
N SER A 278 -5.90 21.46 -8.62
CA SER A 278 -5.98 20.12 -9.22
C SER A 278 -5.42 20.03 -10.65
N SER A 279 -4.85 21.12 -11.17
CA SER A 279 -4.27 21.20 -12.53
C SER A 279 -5.24 20.71 -13.62
N ALA A 280 -6.53 20.89 -13.36
CA ALA A 280 -7.63 20.46 -14.20
C ALA A 280 -8.14 21.63 -15.04
N SER A 281 -8.30 21.41 -16.35
CA SER A 281 -9.05 22.29 -17.23
C SER A 281 -10.53 22.34 -16.81
N LEU A 282 -11.28 23.26 -17.40
CA LEU A 282 -12.66 23.51 -17.00
C LEU A 282 -13.56 22.30 -17.26
N GLY A 283 -13.44 21.67 -18.42
CA GLY A 283 -14.12 20.43 -18.78
C GLY A 283 -13.69 19.24 -17.91
N LYS A 284 -12.42 19.17 -17.48
CA LYS A 284 -11.97 18.16 -16.50
C LYS A 284 -12.66 18.37 -15.17
N LYS A 285 -12.72 19.62 -14.69
CA LYS A 285 -13.40 19.96 -13.44
C LYS A 285 -14.90 19.64 -13.47
N LEU A 286 -15.57 19.85 -14.60
CA LEU A 286 -16.98 19.49 -14.79
C LEU A 286 -17.22 17.97 -14.80
N ASN A 287 -16.21 17.17 -15.16
CA ASN A 287 -16.27 15.71 -15.18
C ASN A 287 -15.60 15.07 -13.96
N ASP A 288 -15.39 15.83 -12.88
CA ASP A 288 -14.74 15.37 -11.64
C ASP A 288 -13.35 14.74 -11.89
N LEU A 289 -12.59 15.28 -12.86
CA LEU A 289 -11.25 14.81 -13.20
C LEU A 289 -10.18 15.74 -12.61
N GLU A 290 -9.17 15.13 -12.01
CA GLU A 290 -8.00 15.82 -11.44
C GLU A 290 -6.71 15.29 -12.04
N THR A 291 -5.69 16.16 -12.14
CA THR A 291 -4.37 15.77 -12.66
C THR A 291 -3.34 15.82 -11.54
N PHE A 292 -2.59 14.73 -11.41
CA PHE A 292 -1.49 14.59 -10.49
C PHE A 292 -0.21 14.21 -11.23
N ASP A 293 0.94 14.37 -10.57
CA ASP A 293 2.18 13.75 -11.04
C ASP A 293 2.15 12.22 -10.86
N LEU A 294 3.21 11.54 -11.32
CA LEU A 294 3.36 10.10 -11.20
C LEU A 294 3.33 9.59 -9.74
N PHE A 295 3.63 10.45 -8.77
CA PHE A 295 3.75 10.12 -7.35
C PHE A 295 2.50 10.48 -6.52
N GLY A 296 1.51 11.12 -7.15
CA GLY A 296 0.24 11.53 -6.53
C GLY A 296 0.20 12.95 -5.98
N ASN A 297 1.10 13.81 -6.43
CA ASN A 297 1.16 15.22 -6.02
C ASN A 297 0.46 16.10 -7.03
N TYR A 298 0.00 17.27 -6.58
CA TYR A 298 -0.43 18.30 -7.51
C TYR A 298 0.68 18.64 -8.48
N CYS A 299 0.33 18.79 -9.76
CA CYS A 299 1.32 19.03 -10.80
C CYS A 299 2.02 20.38 -10.57
N SER A 300 3.35 20.38 -10.64
CA SER A 300 4.09 21.64 -10.67
C SER A 300 3.89 22.35 -12.01
N TYR A 301 4.16 23.65 -12.06
CA TYR A 301 4.09 24.46 -13.29
C TYR A 301 4.83 23.83 -14.47
N LYS A 302 5.98 23.19 -14.22
CA LYS A 302 6.77 22.49 -15.26
C LYS A 302 5.99 21.33 -15.88
N HIS A 303 5.31 20.52 -15.07
CA HIS A 303 4.51 19.39 -15.55
C HIS A 303 3.31 19.88 -16.37
N ILE A 304 2.63 20.94 -15.91
CA ILE A 304 1.48 21.54 -16.60
C ILE A 304 1.91 22.07 -17.99
N LEU A 305 2.98 22.87 -18.04
CA LEU A 305 3.50 23.44 -19.29
C LEU A 305 3.93 22.34 -20.27
N LEU A 306 4.65 21.33 -19.79
CA LEU A 306 5.12 20.23 -20.63
C LEU A 306 3.96 19.41 -21.20
N ARG A 307 2.96 19.11 -20.37
CA ARG A 307 1.74 18.41 -20.79
C ARG A 307 0.95 19.21 -21.82
N HIS A 308 0.82 20.52 -21.60
CA HIS A 308 0.12 21.42 -22.52
C HIS A 308 0.84 21.53 -23.87
N LEU A 309 2.17 21.66 -23.85
CA LEU A 309 3.01 21.64 -25.04
C LEU A 309 2.81 20.36 -25.87
N PHE A 310 2.90 19.18 -25.24
CA PHE A 310 2.72 17.92 -25.96
C PHE A 310 1.31 17.74 -26.49
N LEU A 311 0.28 18.15 -25.75
CA LEU A 311 -1.09 18.07 -26.27
C LEU A 311 -1.28 18.99 -27.48
N ASN A 312 -0.78 20.23 -27.43
CA ASN A 312 -0.91 21.15 -28.56
C ASN A 312 -0.15 20.65 -29.78
N LEU A 313 1.04 20.07 -29.59
CA LEU A 313 1.79 19.44 -30.69
C LEU A 313 1.01 18.30 -31.35
N GLN A 314 0.22 17.56 -30.57
CA GLN A 314 -0.68 16.54 -31.11
C GLN A 314 -1.87 17.15 -31.88
N LEU A 315 -2.40 18.28 -31.42
CA LEU A 315 -3.54 18.95 -32.04
C LEU A 315 -3.17 19.72 -33.30
N THR A 316 -1.98 20.32 -33.37
CA THR A 316 -1.54 21.13 -34.53
C THR A 316 -1.42 20.31 -35.82
N VAL A 317 -1.17 19.01 -35.71
CA VAL A 317 -1.14 18.09 -36.86
C VAL A 317 -2.48 18.03 -37.59
N PHE A 318 -3.60 18.24 -36.88
CA PHE A 318 -4.94 18.22 -37.45
C PHE A 318 -5.38 19.56 -38.06
N LEU A 319 -4.58 20.62 -37.89
CA LEU A 319 -4.90 21.96 -38.42
C LEU A 319 -4.48 22.16 -39.88
N PHE A 320 -3.75 21.21 -40.47
CA PHE A 320 -3.25 21.28 -41.84
C PHE A 320 -4.10 20.48 -42.83
N ILE A 321 -5.40 20.40 -42.59
CA ILE A 321 -6.37 19.87 -43.55
C ILE A 321 -6.73 21.00 -44.52
N ASP A 322 -6.53 20.79 -45.82
CA ASP A 322 -6.91 21.78 -46.83
C ASP A 322 -8.43 21.83 -46.99
N GLU A 323 -9.06 22.87 -46.44
CA GLU A 323 -10.52 23.08 -46.43
C GLU A 323 -11.15 23.04 -47.83
N LYS A 324 -10.43 23.51 -48.87
CA LYS A 324 -11.00 23.58 -50.23
C LYS A 324 -11.05 22.23 -50.93
N THR A 325 -10.17 21.32 -50.59
CA THR A 325 -10.04 20.02 -51.28
C THR A 325 -10.39 18.83 -50.38
N MET A 326 -10.58 19.06 -49.07
CA MET A 326 -10.61 18.04 -48.03
C MET A 326 -9.39 17.09 -48.09
N LYS A 327 -8.32 17.48 -48.80
CA LYS A 327 -7.10 16.69 -48.89
C LYS A 327 -6.23 17.02 -47.69
N VAL A 328 -6.03 16.02 -46.84
CA VAL A 328 -5.00 16.07 -45.82
C VAL A 328 -3.66 15.94 -46.54
N ASN A 329 -2.72 16.85 -46.27
CA ASN A 329 -1.35 16.66 -46.75
C ASN A 329 -0.85 15.28 -46.26
N PRO A 330 -0.38 14.39 -47.16
CA PRO A 330 -0.08 13.01 -46.81
C PRO A 330 0.95 12.89 -45.69
N PHE A 331 1.86 13.85 -45.57
CA PHE A 331 2.82 13.91 -44.46
C PHE A 331 2.13 14.10 -43.10
N PHE A 332 1.21 15.06 -42.99
CA PHE A 332 0.45 15.29 -41.75
C PHE A 332 -0.55 14.18 -41.46
N PHE A 333 -1.11 13.54 -42.49
CA PHE A 333 -1.95 12.36 -42.33
C PHE A 333 -1.17 11.20 -41.69
N ILE A 334 0.05 10.92 -42.17
CA ILE A 334 0.93 9.90 -41.60
C ILE A 334 1.29 10.24 -40.15
N ILE A 335 1.65 11.50 -39.86
CA ILE A 335 1.97 11.94 -38.49
C ILE A 335 0.75 11.79 -37.56
N GLY A 336 -0.44 12.21 -38.01
CA GLY A 336 -1.68 12.07 -37.24
C GLY A 336 -2.00 10.61 -36.96
N GLY A 337 -1.86 9.74 -37.96
CA GLY A 337 -1.97 8.29 -37.82
C GLY A 337 -0.98 7.72 -36.80
N LEU A 338 0.30 8.13 -36.87
CA LEU A 338 1.33 7.73 -35.90
C LEU A 338 0.99 8.18 -34.47
N ILE A 339 0.46 9.39 -34.29
CA ILE A 339 0.04 9.89 -32.96
C ILE A 339 -1.11 9.04 -32.41
N ILE A 340 -2.08 8.66 -33.24
CA ILE A 340 -3.20 7.80 -32.84
C ILE A 340 -2.68 6.40 -32.45
N ILE A 341 -1.79 5.82 -33.26
CA ILE A 341 -1.15 4.53 -32.98
C ILE A 341 -0.37 4.60 -31.67
N LEU A 342 0.44 5.64 -31.48
CA LEU A 342 1.26 5.82 -30.28
C LEU A 342 0.39 5.97 -29.04
N ASN A 343 -0.69 6.75 -29.09
CA ASN A 343 -1.67 6.87 -28.00
C ASN A 343 -2.37 5.53 -27.71
N THR A 344 -2.65 4.73 -28.75
CA THR A 344 -3.25 3.40 -28.59
C THR A 344 -2.27 2.44 -27.90
N ILE A 345 -0.99 2.44 -28.28
CA ILE A 345 0.06 1.62 -27.67
C ILE A 345 0.31 2.03 -26.21
N THR A 346 0.44 3.33 -25.92
CA THR A 346 0.62 3.81 -24.54
C THR A 346 -0.58 3.49 -23.67
N TYR A 347 -1.79 3.54 -24.26
CA TYR A 347 -3.01 3.17 -23.58
C TYR A 347 -3.06 1.66 -23.25
N LEU A 348 -2.81 0.79 -24.23
CA LEU A 348 -2.80 -0.66 -24.04
C LEU A 348 -1.72 -1.11 -23.03
N SER A 349 -0.60 -0.39 -22.97
CA SER A 349 0.44 -0.63 -21.96
C SER A 349 0.11 -0.08 -20.57
N ARG A 350 -1.11 0.42 -20.34
CA ARG A 350 -1.58 1.03 -19.07
C ARG A 350 -0.75 2.23 -18.62
N LYS A 351 -0.05 2.89 -19.54
CA LYS A 351 0.78 4.09 -19.29
C LYS A 351 0.02 5.40 -19.54
N GLY A 352 -1.25 5.32 -19.91
CA GLY A 352 -2.09 6.48 -20.23
C GLY A 352 -1.91 6.98 -21.66
N LEU A 353 -2.26 8.25 -21.90
CA LEU A 353 -2.05 8.91 -23.19
C LEU A 353 -0.59 9.37 -23.30
N VAL A 354 -0.10 9.57 -24.52
CA VAL A 354 1.31 9.92 -24.78
C VAL A 354 1.74 11.19 -24.05
N HIS A 355 0.89 12.23 -24.06
CA HIS A 355 1.22 13.49 -23.40
C HIS A 355 1.28 13.34 -21.87
N ASP A 356 0.48 12.46 -21.28
CA ASP A 356 0.53 12.14 -19.85
C ASP A 356 1.82 11.36 -19.51
N TYR A 357 2.18 10.37 -20.36
CA TYR A 357 3.41 9.61 -20.21
C TYR A 357 4.67 10.49 -20.28
N LEU A 358 4.76 11.35 -21.30
CA LEU A 358 5.90 12.25 -21.50
C LEU A 358 5.97 13.34 -20.42
N SER A 359 4.82 13.81 -19.94
CA SER A 359 4.76 14.78 -18.85
C SER A 359 4.87 14.15 -17.46
N LYS A 360 4.93 12.82 -17.35
CA LYS A 360 4.88 12.08 -16.08
C LYS A 360 3.69 12.47 -15.19
N THR A 361 2.52 12.61 -15.81
CA THR A 361 1.27 12.94 -15.12
C THR A 361 0.26 11.80 -15.21
N ILE A 362 -0.70 11.81 -14.27
CA ILE A 362 -1.79 10.84 -14.16
C ILE A 362 -3.08 11.62 -13.99
N ILE A 363 -4.16 11.17 -14.63
CA ILE A 363 -5.51 11.72 -14.45
C ILE A 363 -6.36 10.74 -13.67
N ILE A 364 -6.94 11.24 -12.59
CA ILE A 364 -7.80 10.50 -11.68
C ILE A 364 -9.22 11.07 -11.78
N SER A 365 -10.21 10.20 -11.86
CA SER A 365 -11.63 10.51 -11.65
C SER A 365 -11.91 10.51 -10.17
N LYS A 366 -12.56 11.53 -9.64
CA LYS A 366 -13.11 11.48 -8.29
C LYS A 366 -14.34 10.59 -8.20
#